data_AF-A0A6J7DLC8-F1
#
_entry.id   AF-A0A6J7DLC8-F1
#
_cell.length_a   1.000
_cell.length_b   1.000
_cell.length_c   1.000
_cell.angle_alpha   90.00
_cell.angle_beta   90.00
_cell.angle_gamma   90.00
#
_symmetry.space_group_name_H-M   'P 1'
#
loop_
_entity.id
_entity.type
_entity.pdbx_description
1 polymer ?
#
loop_
_entity_poly.entity_id
_entity_poly.type
_entity_poly.pdbx_seq_one_letter_code
_entity_poly.pdbx_strand_id
1 'polypeptide(L)'
;METPTRGNYDSGEDFVLEYGELRFTFNERDFSERCEQAARKLGFLGSTLEDTELEDLVNLAVNGEISDPASGLGEHVNDCWTELVGPADRSLVHWLRRLVFRSAWLDQRVKEGELDVRFDWERQTFDYVQPERGDEPVELAPEPSWDRVAYIPRSAA
;
A
#
# COMPACT_ATOMS: atom_id res chain seq x y z
N MET A 1 -31.15 14.14 5.26
CA MET A 1 -30.16 13.26 5.90
C MET A 1 -28.81 13.81 5.52
N GLU A 2 -28.11 14.40 6.47
CA GLU A 2 -26.72 14.82 6.28
C GLU A 2 -25.90 13.53 6.22
N THR A 3 -25.33 13.21 5.06
CA THR A 3 -24.29 12.17 4.98
C THR A 3 -23.17 12.59 5.93
N PRO A 4 -22.78 11.76 6.91
CA PRO A 4 -21.68 12.11 7.80
C PRO A 4 -20.47 12.48 6.95
N THR A 5 -19.85 13.63 7.25
CA THR A 5 -18.60 14.02 6.61
C THR A 5 -17.60 12.90 6.85
N ARG A 6 -17.33 12.12 5.80
CA ARG A 6 -16.40 10.98 5.88
C ARG A 6 -15.07 11.50 6.41
N GLY A 7 -14.62 10.94 7.53
CA GLY A 7 -13.35 11.32 8.13
C GLY A 7 -12.21 10.99 7.19
N ASN A 8 -11.21 11.88 7.15
CA ASN A 8 -9.91 11.52 6.60
C ASN A 8 -9.20 10.59 7.59
N TYR A 9 -8.46 9.61 7.06
CA TYR A 9 -7.58 8.81 7.89
C TYR A 9 -6.44 9.69 8.43
N ASP A 10 -6.17 9.53 9.72
CA ASP A 10 -5.08 10.19 10.43
C ASP A 10 -4.38 9.18 11.35
N SER A 11 -3.07 9.04 11.19
CA SER A 11 -2.19 8.36 12.14
C SER A 11 -0.99 9.20 12.59
N GLY A 12 -0.77 10.38 12.01
CA GLY A 12 0.32 11.31 12.33
C GLY A 12 0.57 12.32 11.20
N GLU A 13 1.64 13.12 11.28
CA GLU A 13 1.85 14.30 10.41
C GLU A 13 3.09 14.20 9.49
N ASP A 14 3.77 13.06 9.46
CA ASP A 14 5.04 12.87 8.74
C ASP A 14 4.84 12.75 7.22
N PHE A 15 3.76 12.07 6.79
CA PHE A 15 3.44 11.87 5.38
C PHE A 15 2.00 12.26 5.05
N VAL A 16 1.78 12.77 3.83
CA VAL A 16 0.46 13.15 3.32
C VAL A 16 0.23 12.49 1.96
N LEU A 17 -0.91 11.80 1.81
CA LEU A 17 -1.39 11.31 0.52
C LEU A 17 -2.75 11.90 0.19
N GLU A 18 -2.86 12.37 -1.06
CA GLU A 18 -4.09 12.93 -1.59
C GLU A 18 -4.62 12.05 -2.73
N TYR A 19 -5.91 11.73 -2.67
CA TYR A 19 -6.59 10.97 -3.72
C TYR A 19 -7.98 11.56 -3.96
N GLY A 20 -8.12 12.31 -5.05
CA GLY A 20 -9.33 13.09 -5.33
C GLY A 20 -9.52 14.18 -4.27
N GLU A 21 -10.62 14.11 -3.52
CA GLU A 21 -10.97 15.08 -2.46
C GLU A 21 -10.51 14.64 -1.06
N LEU A 22 -9.95 13.43 -0.94
CA LEU A 22 -9.51 12.87 0.33
C LEU A 22 -8.03 13.17 0.56
N ARG A 23 -7.69 13.51 1.80
CA ARG A 23 -6.33 13.83 2.24
C ARG A 23 -6.02 13.07 3.51
N PHE A 24 -5.18 12.05 3.42
CA PHE A 24 -4.82 11.20 4.56
C PHE A 24 -3.42 11.55 5.07
N THR A 25 -3.26 11.48 6.38
CA THR A 25 -2.06 11.86 7.11
C THR A 25 -1.54 10.65 7.88
N PHE A 26 -0.23 10.43 7.80
CA PHE A 26 0.41 9.23 8.35
C PHE A 26 1.60 9.60 9.21
N ASN A 27 1.80 8.88 10.32
CA ASN A 27 3.11 8.84 10.96
C ASN A 27 4.08 7.97 10.15
N GLU A 28 5.37 8.12 10.40
CA GLU A 28 6.42 7.39 9.69
C GLU A 28 6.26 5.88 9.73
N ARG A 29 6.00 5.32 10.91
CA ARG A 29 5.87 3.87 11.08
C ARG A 29 4.71 3.30 10.27
N ASP A 30 3.53 3.90 10.39
CA ASP A 30 2.32 3.44 9.69
C ASP A 30 2.46 3.58 8.18
N PHE A 31 3.07 4.66 7.70
CA PHE A 31 3.31 4.84 6.27
C PHE A 31 4.27 3.78 5.72
N SER A 32 5.38 3.52 6.41
CA SER A 32 6.38 2.54 6.02
C SER A 32 5.82 1.11 6.01
N GLU A 33 5.12 0.71 7.08
CA GLU A 33 4.47 -0.61 7.16
C GLU A 33 3.46 -0.79 6.00
N ARG A 34 2.67 0.23 5.67
CA ARG A 34 1.73 0.18 4.54
C ARG A 34 2.43 0.11 3.19
N CYS A 35 3.54 0.82 2.99
CA CYS A 35 4.32 0.74 1.75
C CYS A 35 4.86 -0.67 1.55
N GLU A 36 5.42 -1.28 2.59
CA GLU A 36 5.95 -2.65 2.54
C GLU A 36 4.84 -3.68 2.25
N GLN A 37 3.69 -3.58 2.93
CA GLN A 37 2.54 -4.45 2.67
C GLN A 37 1.98 -4.26 1.25
N ALA A 38 1.92 -3.02 0.74
CA ALA A 38 1.51 -2.75 -0.62
C ALA A 38 2.48 -3.40 -1.63
N ALA A 39 3.79 -3.24 -1.44
CA ALA A 39 4.80 -3.81 -2.32
C ALA A 39 4.77 -5.35 -2.32
N ARG A 40 4.56 -5.99 -1.16
CA ARG A 40 4.33 -7.43 -1.05
C ARG A 40 3.06 -7.87 -1.79
N LYS A 41 1.95 -7.14 -1.62
CA LYS A 41 0.69 -7.45 -2.30
C LYS A 41 0.80 -7.37 -3.83
N LEU A 42 1.66 -6.48 -4.32
CA LEU A 42 1.98 -6.32 -5.73
C LEU A 42 2.99 -7.36 -6.25
N GLY A 43 3.49 -8.25 -5.40
CA GLY A 43 4.50 -9.23 -5.79
C GLY A 43 5.88 -8.62 -6.04
N PHE A 44 6.10 -7.34 -5.69
CA PHE A 44 7.38 -6.69 -5.90
C PHE A 44 8.43 -7.09 -4.84
N LEU A 45 7.99 -7.53 -3.66
CA LEU A 45 8.87 -7.99 -2.59
C LEU A 45 8.72 -9.49 -2.34
N GLY A 46 9.82 -10.23 -2.42
CA GLY A 46 9.87 -11.66 -2.09
C GLY A 46 10.07 -11.97 -0.59
N SER A 47 10.51 -11.00 0.21
CA SER A 47 10.79 -11.16 1.64
C SER A 47 10.61 -9.85 2.42
N THR A 48 10.91 -9.89 3.71
CA THR A 48 10.96 -8.69 4.56
C THR A 48 12.16 -7.83 4.22
N LEU A 49 11.98 -6.52 4.36
CA LEU A 49 13.01 -5.51 4.13
C LEU A 49 13.78 -5.19 5.42
N GLU A 50 15.07 -4.91 5.26
CA GLU A 50 15.86 -4.21 6.27
C GLU A 50 15.53 -2.70 6.26
N ASP A 51 15.93 -1.98 7.32
CA ASP A 51 15.55 -0.57 7.52
C ASP A 51 15.92 0.34 6.34
N THR A 52 17.11 0.18 5.74
CA THR A 52 17.54 1.00 4.59
C THR A 52 16.80 0.66 3.30
N GLU A 53 16.39 -0.60 3.13
CA GLU A 53 15.57 -1.02 1.98
C GLU A 53 14.15 -0.49 2.11
N LEU A 54 13.62 -0.47 3.33
CA LEU A 54 12.33 0.13 3.63
C LEU A 54 12.35 1.64 3.38
N GLU A 55 13.43 2.33 3.78
CA GLU A 55 13.63 3.75 3.49
C GLU A 55 13.61 4.04 1.98
N ASP A 56 14.32 3.24 1.17
CA ASP A 56 14.31 3.35 -0.29
C ASP A 56 12.89 3.12 -0.87
N LEU A 57 12.14 2.14 -0.35
CA LEU A 57 10.76 1.89 -0.77
C LEU A 57 9.83 3.06 -0.44
N VAL A 58 9.98 3.66 0.75
CA VAL A 58 9.23 4.85 1.17
C VAL A 58 9.60 6.05 0.30
N ASN A 59 10.89 6.25 0.01
CA ASN A 59 11.36 7.29 -0.89
C ASN A 59 10.75 7.12 -2.29
N LEU A 60 10.69 5.90 -2.82
CA LEU A 60 10.01 5.60 -4.07
C LEU A 60 8.51 5.93 -4.00
N ALA A 61 7.84 5.57 -2.90
CA ALA A 61 6.43 5.88 -2.70
C ALA A 61 6.17 7.38 -2.71
N VAL A 62 7.02 8.18 -2.06
CA VAL A 62 6.83 9.62 -1.89
C VAL A 62 7.28 10.42 -3.10
N ASN A 63 8.51 10.20 -3.56
CA ASN A 63 9.13 10.96 -4.64
C ASN A 63 8.75 10.43 -6.01
N GLY A 64 8.38 9.16 -6.08
CA GLY A 64 8.07 8.47 -7.34
C GLY A 64 9.32 8.00 -8.08
N GLU A 65 10.52 8.18 -7.51
CA GLU A 65 11.81 7.74 -8.04
C GLU A 65 12.82 7.60 -6.88
N ILE A 66 13.95 6.93 -7.13
CA ILE A 66 15.08 6.81 -6.18
C ILE A 66 16.35 7.33 -6.87
N SER A 67 16.72 8.58 -6.58
CA SER A 67 17.86 9.23 -7.23
C SER A 67 19.22 8.78 -6.68
N ASP A 68 19.30 8.53 -5.38
CA ASP A 68 20.52 8.07 -4.69
C ASP A 68 20.14 6.86 -3.80
N PRO A 69 20.32 5.62 -4.30
CA PRO A 69 19.87 4.43 -3.59
C PRO A 69 20.74 4.16 -2.36
N ALA A 70 20.09 4.02 -1.20
CA ALA A 70 20.78 3.70 0.06
C ALA A 70 20.93 2.18 0.28
N SER A 71 20.27 1.36 -0.54
CA SER A 71 20.19 -0.09 -0.39
C SER A 71 20.17 -0.85 -1.72
N GLY A 72 20.25 -2.18 -1.63
CA GLY A 72 20.09 -3.07 -2.79
C GLY A 72 18.70 -2.99 -3.44
N LEU A 73 17.66 -2.61 -2.68
CA LEU A 73 16.33 -2.38 -3.23
C LEU A 73 16.33 -1.16 -4.15
N GLY A 74 16.95 -0.06 -3.71
CA GLY A 74 17.05 1.15 -4.52
C GLY A 74 17.86 0.92 -5.81
N GLU A 75 18.98 0.21 -5.72
CA GLU A 75 19.76 -0.22 -6.89
C GLU A 75 18.90 -1.05 -7.85
N HIS A 76 18.17 -2.03 -7.34
CA HIS A 76 17.30 -2.90 -8.14
C HIS A 76 16.17 -2.14 -8.82
N VAL A 77 15.52 -1.20 -8.12
CA VAL A 77 14.49 -0.31 -8.69
C VAL A 77 15.04 0.46 -9.89
N ASN A 78 16.25 0.98 -9.77
CA ASN A 78 16.91 1.72 -10.84
C ASN A 78 17.28 0.81 -12.01
N ASP A 79 17.78 -0.39 -11.74
CA ASP A 79 18.14 -1.39 -12.77
C ASP A 79 16.92 -1.85 -13.59
N CYS A 80 15.77 -2.06 -12.94
CA CYS A 80 14.54 -2.51 -13.60
C CYS A 80 13.52 -1.39 -13.89
N TRP A 81 13.93 -0.12 -13.80
CA TRP A 81 13.04 1.04 -13.87
C TRP A 81 12.06 1.02 -15.05
N THR A 82 12.52 0.61 -16.22
CA THR A 82 11.71 0.52 -17.45
C THR A 82 10.49 -0.40 -17.32
N GLU A 83 10.56 -1.41 -16.44
CA GLU A 83 9.47 -2.35 -16.16
C GLU A 83 8.55 -1.86 -15.02
N LEU A 84 9.05 -0.96 -14.19
CA LEU A 84 8.30 -0.36 -13.08
C LEU A 84 7.48 0.86 -13.53
N VAL A 85 7.98 1.58 -14.53
CA VAL A 85 7.27 2.68 -15.15
C VAL A 85 6.23 2.20 -16.16
N GLY A 86 5.13 2.92 -16.22
CA GLY A 86 4.07 2.68 -17.18
C GLY A 86 3.21 3.93 -17.33
N PRO A 87 2.16 3.88 -18.18
CA PRO A 87 1.09 4.87 -18.14
C PRO A 87 0.61 5.05 -16.70
N ALA A 88 0.22 6.27 -16.32
CA ALA A 88 0.03 6.65 -14.92
C ALA A 88 -0.84 5.68 -14.10
N ASP A 89 -1.84 5.01 -14.68
CA ASP A 89 -2.72 4.04 -14.02
C ASP A 89 -2.11 2.62 -13.87
N ARG A 90 -0.88 2.40 -14.33
CA ARG A 90 -0.24 1.08 -14.47
C ARG A 90 1.21 1.02 -14.00
N SER A 91 1.77 2.07 -13.41
CA SER A 91 3.12 2.01 -12.82
C SER A 91 3.10 1.39 -11.42
N LEU A 92 4.25 0.85 -10.98
CA LEU A 92 4.41 0.33 -9.63
C LEU A 92 4.07 1.39 -8.59
N VAL A 93 4.63 2.60 -8.74
CA VAL A 93 4.42 3.74 -7.82
C VAL A 93 2.93 4.09 -7.70
N HIS A 94 2.20 4.11 -8.81
CA HIS A 94 0.76 4.39 -8.78
C HIS A 94 0.02 3.37 -7.93
N TRP A 95 0.27 2.08 -8.16
CA TRP A 95 -0.38 1.02 -7.41
C TRP A 95 0.06 0.96 -5.95
N LEU A 96 1.31 1.28 -5.66
CA LEU A 96 1.82 1.39 -4.30
C LEU A 96 1.03 2.45 -3.52
N ARG A 97 0.96 3.69 -4.03
CA ARG A 97 0.19 4.78 -3.43
C ARG A 97 -1.29 4.44 -3.31
N ARG A 98 -1.86 3.82 -4.35
CA ARG A 98 -3.27 3.42 -4.37
C ARG A 98 -3.59 2.39 -3.30
N LEU A 99 -2.69 1.43 -3.04
CA LEU A 99 -2.89 0.42 -2.00
C LEU A 99 -2.67 0.96 -0.59
N VAL A 100 -1.68 1.84 -0.39
CA VAL A 100 -1.51 2.58 0.88
C VAL A 100 -2.79 3.35 1.18
N PHE A 101 -3.29 4.13 0.20
CA PHE A 101 -4.54 4.88 0.35
C PHE A 101 -5.75 3.97 0.61
N ARG A 102 -5.90 2.89 -0.18
CA ARG A 102 -7.00 1.93 -0.03
C ARG A 102 -7.02 1.29 1.36
N SER A 103 -5.88 0.87 1.87
CA SER A 103 -5.79 0.27 3.20
C SER A 103 -6.18 1.26 4.30
N ALA A 104 -5.70 2.50 4.23
CA ALA A 104 -6.05 3.55 5.19
C ALA A 104 -7.54 3.91 5.12
N TRP A 105 -8.10 3.94 3.91
CA TRP A 105 -9.53 4.17 3.69
C TRP A 105 -10.36 3.04 4.33
N LEU A 106 -9.96 1.78 4.15
CA LEU A 106 -10.65 0.62 4.74
C LEU A 106 -10.60 0.68 6.28
N ASP A 107 -9.42 0.98 6.85
CA ASP A 107 -9.26 1.10 8.30
C ASP A 107 -10.11 2.24 8.87
N GLN A 108 -10.22 3.37 8.15
CA GLN A 108 -11.09 4.47 8.55
C GLN A 108 -12.56 4.07 8.54
N ARG A 109 -13.01 3.31 7.54
CA ARG A 109 -14.39 2.79 7.48
C ARG A 109 -14.66 1.78 8.59
N VAL A 110 -13.67 0.98 8.99
CA VAL A 110 -13.78 0.12 10.17
C VAL A 110 -13.89 0.94 11.45
N LYS A 111 -13.06 1.99 11.62
CA LYS A 111 -13.13 2.91 12.77
C LYS A 111 -14.50 3.61 12.88
N GLU A 112 -15.12 3.92 11.75
CA GLU A 112 -16.45 4.55 11.67
C GLU A 112 -17.61 3.55 11.82
N GLY A 113 -17.32 2.25 11.88
CA GLY A 113 -18.32 1.18 11.99
C GLY A 113 -19.07 0.86 10.69
N GLU A 114 -18.65 1.45 9.56
CA GLU A 114 -19.22 1.15 8.23
C GLU A 114 -18.77 -0.25 7.74
N LEU A 115 -17.57 -0.68 8.13
CA LEU A 115 -17.01 -2.00 7.82
C LEU A 115 -16.62 -2.75 9.11
N ASP A 116 -16.55 -4.06 9.03
CA ASP A 116 -15.95 -4.93 10.05
C ASP A 116 -14.93 -5.86 9.40
N VAL A 117 -14.07 -6.50 10.19
CA VAL A 117 -13.08 -7.48 9.73
C VAL A 117 -13.51 -8.87 10.19
N ARG A 118 -13.69 -9.78 9.22
CA ARG A 118 -14.04 -11.18 9.48
C ARG A 118 -12.94 -12.09 8.96
N PHE A 119 -12.72 -13.18 9.69
CA PHE A 119 -11.81 -14.23 9.24
C PHE A 119 -12.58 -15.25 8.40
N ASP A 120 -12.13 -15.45 7.16
CA ASP A 120 -12.57 -16.51 6.26
C ASP A 120 -11.75 -17.78 6.55
N TRP A 121 -12.41 -18.79 7.12
CA TRP A 121 -11.78 -20.07 7.46
C TRP A 121 -11.43 -20.93 6.26
N GLU A 122 -12.11 -20.79 5.12
CA GLU A 122 -11.84 -21.58 3.93
C GLU A 122 -10.59 -21.07 3.22
N ARG A 123 -10.47 -19.74 3.13
CA ARG A 123 -9.36 -19.06 2.46
C ARG A 123 -8.18 -18.77 3.38
N GLN A 124 -8.39 -18.87 4.70
CA GLN A 124 -7.44 -18.50 5.74
C GLN A 124 -6.99 -17.03 5.61
N THR A 125 -7.94 -16.15 5.30
CA THR A 125 -7.72 -14.71 5.07
C THR A 125 -8.64 -13.85 5.92
N PHE A 126 -8.31 -12.57 6.04
CA PHE A 126 -9.21 -11.57 6.61
C PHE A 126 -9.89 -10.81 5.48
N ASP A 127 -11.21 -10.66 5.58
CA ASP A 127 -12.02 -9.89 4.65
C ASP A 127 -12.69 -8.71 5.37
N TYR A 128 -12.76 -7.59 4.66
CA TYR A 128 -13.61 -6.48 5.08
C TYR A 128 -15.05 -6.79 4.67
N VAL A 129 -15.97 -6.73 5.62
CA VAL A 129 -17.39 -7.01 5.41
C VAL A 129 -18.23 -5.78 5.74
N GLN A 130 -19.46 -5.75 5.21
CA GLN A 130 -20.42 -4.66 5.42
C GLN A 130 -21.53 -5.12 6.39
N PRO A 131 -21.50 -4.74 7.68
CA PRO A 131 -22.49 -5.21 8.67
C PRO A 131 -23.93 -4.88 8.30
N GLU A 132 -24.16 -3.68 7.73
CA GLU A 132 -25.49 -3.25 7.29
C GLU A 132 -26.04 -4.05 6.08
N ARG A 133 -25.16 -4.80 5.40
CA ARG A 133 -25.52 -5.68 4.27
C ARG A 133 -25.42 -7.17 4.62
N GLY A 134 -25.54 -7.49 5.91
CA GLY A 134 -25.48 -8.88 6.36
C GLY A 134 -24.11 -9.51 6.20
N ASP A 135 -23.05 -8.74 6.49
CA ASP A 135 -21.65 -9.15 6.40
C ASP A 135 -21.18 -9.54 4.98
N GLU A 136 -21.77 -8.93 3.95
CA GLU A 136 -21.30 -9.09 2.57
C GLU A 136 -19.85 -8.57 2.42
N PRO A 137 -18.92 -9.38 1.88
CA PRO A 137 -17.54 -8.95 1.64
C PRO A 137 -17.44 -7.75 0.68
N VAL A 138 -16.51 -6.85 0.96
CA VAL A 138 -16.21 -5.72 0.08
C VAL A 138 -15.46 -6.19 -1.15
N GLU A 139 -16.01 -5.93 -2.34
CA GLU A 139 -15.32 -6.20 -3.61
C GLU A 139 -14.26 -5.12 -3.88
N LEU A 140 -13.00 -5.52 -3.88
CA LEU A 140 -11.86 -4.66 -4.18
C LEU A 140 -11.38 -4.88 -5.61
N ALA A 141 -10.99 -3.79 -6.30
CA ALA A 141 -10.42 -3.90 -7.63
C ALA A 141 -9.12 -4.74 -7.60
N PRO A 142 -8.99 -5.73 -8.51
CA PRO A 142 -7.84 -6.62 -8.51
C PRO A 142 -6.54 -5.86 -8.73
N GLU A 143 -5.48 -6.30 -8.05
CA GLU A 143 -4.15 -5.73 -8.20
C GLU A 143 -3.38 -6.38 -9.37
N PRO A 144 -2.54 -5.61 -10.10
CA PRO A 144 -1.54 -6.18 -10.98
C PRO A 144 -0.38 -6.81 -10.18
N SER A 145 0.51 -7.52 -10.87
CA SER A 145 1.69 -8.16 -10.28
C SER A 145 2.99 -7.72 -10.96
N TRP A 146 4.02 -7.53 -10.15
CA TRP A 146 5.42 -7.30 -10.52
C TRP A 146 6.34 -8.46 -10.17
N ASP A 147 5.81 -9.68 -9.99
CA ASP A 147 6.60 -10.88 -9.62
C ASP A 147 7.80 -11.14 -10.54
N ARG A 148 7.72 -10.71 -11.81
CA ARG A 148 8.78 -10.88 -12.81
C ARG A 148 10.05 -10.08 -12.48
N VAL A 149 9.89 -8.97 -11.78
CA VAL A 149 10.96 -8.06 -11.35
C VAL A 149 11.00 -7.94 -9.83
N ALA A 150 10.50 -8.96 -9.13
CA ALA A 150 10.50 -8.98 -7.67
C ALA A 150 11.92 -8.79 -7.14
N TYR A 151 12.05 -7.91 -6.15
CA TYR A 151 13.28 -7.76 -5.40
C TYR A 151 13.44 -8.95 -4.44
N ILE A 152 14.62 -9.57 -4.50
CA ILE A 152 15.05 -10.64 -3.60
C ILE A 152 16.34 -10.16 -2.93
N PRO A 153 16.33 -9.88 -1.62
CA PRO A 153 17.52 -9.43 -0.91
C PRO A 153 18.67 -10.42 -1.08
N ARG A 154 19.89 -9.90 -1.22
CA ARG A 154 21.09 -10.74 -1.36
C ARG A 154 21.36 -11.63 -0.14
N SER A 155 20.76 -11.33 1.02
CA SER A 155 20.80 -12.17 2.22
C SER A 155 19.92 -13.41 2.14
N ALA A 156 18.97 -13.45 1.20
CA ALA A 156 18.03 -14.54 0.97
C ALA A 156 18.37 -15.42 -0.26
N ALA A 157 19.48 -15.12 -0.95
CA ALA A 157 19.95 -15.83 -2.15
C ALA A 157 21.07 -16.85 -1.87
#